data_AF-A0A7W2YTF7-F1
#
_entry.id   AF-A0A7W2YTF7-F1
#
_cell.length_a   1.000
_cell.length_b   1.000
_cell.length_c   1.000
_cell.angle_alpha   90.00
_cell.angle_beta   90.00
_cell.angle_gamma   90.00
#
_symmetry.space_group_name_H-M   'P 1'
#
loop_
_entity.id
_entity.type
_entity.pdbx_description
1 polymer ?
#
loop_
_entity_poly.entity_id
_entity_poly.type
_entity_poly.pdbx_seq_one_letter_code
_entity_poly.pdbx_strand_id
1 'polypeptide(L)'
;MAEHGMFNGAQALAANVWDTLIRGLAFANSGWLKPNGQWPGYAKVLENIPAVEDDDPTIRQFREAAAFLPFPQALKTFWPPDPVPQNFNRHATAHAAATTQYTLVNAVTAVMLVVSVLRDIDDMGYPIQIHA
;
A
#
# COMPACT_ATOMS: atom_id res chain seq x y z
N MET A 1 -8.71 -22.25 -15.30
CA MET A 1 -8.49 -21.04 -14.46
C MET A 1 -7.86 -21.38 -13.10
N ALA A 2 -8.29 -22.42 -12.38
CA ALA A 2 -7.63 -22.81 -11.12
C ALA A 2 -6.21 -23.42 -11.30
N GLU A 3 -5.94 -24.06 -12.45
CA GLU A 3 -4.69 -24.82 -12.69
C GLU A 3 -3.41 -23.97 -12.85
N HIS A 4 -3.51 -22.64 -12.98
CA HIS A 4 -2.37 -21.72 -13.06
C HIS A 4 -2.35 -20.67 -11.96
N GLY A 5 -3.20 -20.84 -10.93
CA GLY A 5 -3.43 -19.85 -9.88
C GLY A 5 -4.32 -18.68 -10.34
N MET A 6 -5.03 -18.06 -9.39
CA MET A 6 -5.94 -16.93 -9.63
C MET A 6 -5.25 -15.59 -9.40
N PHE A 7 -4.09 -15.36 -10.06
CA PHE A 7 -3.22 -14.20 -9.77
C PHE A 7 -3.88 -12.84 -10.04
N ASN A 8 -4.73 -12.72 -11.07
CA ASN A 8 -5.48 -11.48 -11.32
C ASN A 8 -6.43 -11.15 -10.17
N GLY A 9 -7.19 -12.16 -9.72
CA GLY A 9 -8.09 -12.01 -8.57
C GLY A 9 -7.32 -11.73 -7.28
N ALA A 10 -6.18 -12.40 -7.08
CA ALA A 10 -5.31 -12.17 -5.93
C ALA A 10 -4.77 -10.73 -5.90
N GLN A 11 -4.29 -10.19 -7.03
CA GLN A 11 -3.83 -8.81 -7.12
C GLN A 11 -4.97 -7.82 -6.84
N ALA A 12 -6.14 -8.02 -7.45
CA ALA A 12 -7.29 -7.15 -7.26
C ALA A 12 -7.72 -7.14 -5.78
N LEU A 13 -7.79 -8.31 -5.14
CA LEU A 13 -8.10 -8.41 -3.71
C LEU A 13 -7.03 -7.73 -2.86
N ALA A 14 -5.75 -8.03 -3.08
CA ALA A 14 -4.65 -7.47 -2.31
C ALA A 14 -4.59 -5.94 -2.42
N ALA A 15 -4.80 -5.38 -3.62
CA ALA A 15 -4.85 -3.93 -3.82
C ALA A 15 -5.99 -3.27 -3.03
N ASN A 16 -7.18 -3.88 -3.01
CA ASN A 16 -8.34 -3.36 -2.27
C ASN A 16 -8.18 -3.49 -0.76
N VAL A 17 -7.66 -4.62 -0.27
CA VAL A 17 -7.38 -4.82 1.17
C VAL A 17 -6.35 -3.81 1.64
N TRP A 18 -5.25 -3.64 0.88
CA TRP A 18 -4.23 -2.66 1.21
C TRP A 18 -4.78 -1.23 1.18
N ASP A 19 -5.57 -0.87 0.17
CA ASP A 19 -6.18 0.46 0.10
C ASP A 19 -7.09 0.77 1.30
N THR A 20 -7.92 -0.23 1.67
CA THR A 20 -8.83 -0.15 2.81
C THR A 20 -8.06 0.01 4.12
N LEU A 21 -6.99 -0.76 4.30
CA LEU A 21 -6.12 -0.69 5.46
C LEU A 21 -5.49 0.70 5.62
N ILE A 22 -4.91 1.23 4.54
CA ILE A 22 -4.28 2.56 4.55
C ILE A 22 -5.28 3.67 4.86
N ARG A 23 -6.49 3.58 4.32
CA ARG A 23 -7.58 4.52 4.66
C ARG A 23 -7.99 4.39 6.12
N GLY A 24 -8.14 3.16 6.62
CA GLY A 24 -8.44 2.90 8.02
C GLY A 24 -7.42 3.54 8.96
N LEU A 25 -6.12 3.39 8.67
CA LEU A 25 -5.05 4.06 9.41
C LEU A 25 -5.18 5.58 9.34
N ALA A 26 -5.43 6.14 8.16
CA ALA A 26 -5.58 7.59 8.01
C ALA A 26 -6.77 8.15 8.81
N PHE A 27 -7.89 7.44 8.88
CA PHE A 27 -9.06 7.86 9.66
C PHE A 27 -8.89 7.62 11.16
N ALA A 28 -8.13 6.62 11.58
CA ALA A 28 -7.80 6.39 12.99
C ALA A 28 -6.77 7.41 13.54
N ASN A 29 -6.04 8.09 12.66
CA ASN A 29 -5.04 9.09 13.02
C ASN A 29 -5.52 10.48 12.62
N SER A 30 -6.24 11.18 13.52
CA SER A 30 -6.82 12.50 13.24
C SER A 30 -5.80 13.55 12.78
N GLY A 31 -4.53 13.43 13.19
CA GLY A 31 -3.43 14.28 12.71
C GLY A 31 -3.10 14.12 11.23
N TRP A 32 -3.60 13.07 10.56
CA TRP A 32 -3.45 12.85 9.12
C TRP A 32 -4.62 13.44 8.32
N LEU A 33 -5.66 13.94 8.99
CA LEU A 33 -6.82 14.57 8.36
C LEU A 33 -6.63 16.09 8.27
N LYS A 34 -7.37 16.72 7.37
CA LYS A 34 -7.50 18.18 7.35
C LYS A 34 -8.23 18.66 8.62
N PRO A 35 -8.11 19.95 9.01
CA PRO A 35 -8.82 20.48 10.19
C PRO A 35 -10.34 20.29 10.17
N ASN A 36 -10.94 20.12 9.00
CA ASN A 36 -12.37 19.84 8.81
C ASN A 36 -12.71 18.33 8.81
N GLY A 37 -11.78 17.46 9.20
CA GLY A 37 -11.96 16.01 9.22
C GLY A 37 -11.88 15.32 7.86
N GLN A 38 -11.65 16.05 6.77
CA GLN A 38 -11.54 15.44 5.44
C GLN A 38 -10.18 14.77 5.23
N TRP A 39 -10.18 13.63 4.56
CA TRP A 39 -8.95 12.95 4.16
C TRP A 39 -8.24 13.72 3.02
N PRO A 40 -6.96 14.12 3.20
CA PRO A 40 -6.21 14.86 2.17
C PRO A 40 -5.67 13.99 1.03
N GLY A 41 -5.94 12.68 1.06
CA GLY A 41 -5.40 11.72 0.08
C GLY A 41 -4.08 11.10 0.54
N TYR A 42 -3.43 10.40 -0.39
CA TYR A 42 -2.30 9.53 -0.06
C TYR A 42 -0.95 10.23 0.09
N ALA A 43 -0.84 11.50 -0.32
CA ALA A 43 0.37 12.28 -0.07
C ALA A 43 0.67 12.35 1.44
N LYS A 44 -0.37 12.52 2.27
CA LYS A 44 -0.22 12.57 3.72
C LYS A 44 0.21 11.24 4.31
N VAL A 45 -0.20 10.12 3.72
CA VAL A 45 0.28 8.79 4.13
C VAL A 45 1.79 8.68 3.87
N LEU A 46 2.26 9.09 2.69
CA LEU A 46 3.69 9.07 2.36
C LEU A 46 4.55 9.94 3.28
N GLU A 47 4.00 11.06 3.77
CA GLU A 47 4.69 11.92 4.75
C GLU A 47 4.82 11.28 6.14
N ASN A 48 4.01 10.26 6.46
CA ASN A 48 3.89 9.70 7.81
C ASN A 48 4.31 8.22 7.90
N ILE A 49 4.74 7.60 6.79
CA ILE A 49 5.37 6.28 6.86
C ILE A 49 6.80 6.41 7.41
N PRO A 50 7.28 5.43 8.19
CA PRO A 50 8.65 5.45 8.69
C PRO A 50 9.67 5.60 7.57
N ALA A 51 10.56 6.59 7.70
CA ALA A 51 11.76 6.67 6.88
C ALA A 51 12.80 5.69 7.46
N VAL A 52 13.43 4.91 6.59
CA VAL A 52 14.55 4.06 6.99
C VAL A 52 15.85 4.77 6.63
N GLU A 53 16.61 5.19 7.64
CA GLU A 53 17.95 5.79 7.50
C GLU A 53 19.01 4.67 7.35
N ASP A 54 20.09 4.96 6.61
CA ASP A 54 20.95 3.97 5.92
C ASP A 54 22.40 3.91 6.46
N ASP A 55 22.67 4.39 7.68
CA ASP A 55 24.04 4.50 8.19
C ASP A 55 24.55 3.26 8.97
N ASP A 56 23.67 2.45 9.57
CA ASP A 56 23.95 1.07 10.04
C ASP A 56 22.64 0.30 10.35
N PRO A 57 22.00 -0.35 9.36
CA PRO A 57 20.64 -0.86 9.52
C PRO A 57 20.59 -2.09 10.43
N THR A 58 19.96 -1.93 11.59
CA THR A 58 19.54 -3.04 12.45
C THR A 58 18.57 -3.98 11.72
N ILE A 59 18.43 -5.23 12.21
CA ILE A 59 17.42 -6.18 11.69
C ILE A 59 16.00 -5.57 11.70
N ARG A 60 15.72 -4.67 12.65
CA ARG A 60 14.45 -3.94 12.72
C ARG A 60 14.29 -2.98 11.53
N GLN A 61 15.28 -2.13 11.26
CA GLN A 61 15.26 -1.20 10.12
C GLN A 61 15.16 -1.93 8.78
N PHE A 62 15.82 -3.09 8.63
CA PHE A 62 15.65 -3.93 7.45
C PHE A 62 14.21 -4.42 7.27
N ARG A 63 13.56 -4.86 8.35
CA ARG A 63 12.15 -5.30 8.31
C ARG A 63 11.21 -4.14 7.96
N GLU A 64 11.41 -2.98 8.57
CA GLU A 64 10.65 -1.76 8.27
C GLU A 64 10.85 -1.33 6.81
N ALA A 65 12.09 -1.37 6.30
CA ALA A 65 12.39 -1.07 4.90
C ALA A 65 11.66 -2.02 3.95
N ALA A 66 11.70 -3.33 4.24
CA ALA A 66 11.01 -4.32 3.44
C ALA A 66 9.49 -4.11 3.39
N ALA A 67 8.90 -3.59 4.46
CA ALA A 67 7.47 -3.28 4.51
C ALA A 67 7.12 -1.95 3.82
N PHE A 68 7.90 -0.89 4.04
CA PHE A 68 7.52 0.48 3.68
C PHE A 68 8.14 1.01 2.36
N LEU A 69 9.31 0.52 1.92
CA LEU A 69 9.93 0.97 0.67
C LEU A 69 9.04 0.82 -0.59
N PRO A 70 8.14 -0.17 -0.70
CA PRO A 70 7.25 -0.26 -1.86
C PRO A 70 6.14 0.81 -1.90
N PHE A 71 5.89 1.53 -0.79
CA PHE A 71 4.76 2.47 -0.67
C PHE A 71 4.76 3.59 -1.71
N PRO A 72 5.86 4.32 -1.96
CA PRO A 72 5.85 5.41 -2.94
C PRO A 72 5.37 4.95 -4.32
N GLN A 73 5.81 3.77 -4.78
CA GLN A 73 5.42 3.23 -6.07
C GLN A 73 3.95 2.76 -6.08
N ALA A 74 3.52 2.06 -5.03
CA ALA A 74 2.13 1.63 -4.89
C ALA A 74 1.16 2.82 -4.77
N LEU A 75 1.59 3.89 -4.08
CA LEU A 75 0.82 5.10 -3.80
C LEU A 75 0.79 6.12 -4.93
N LYS A 76 1.70 6.02 -5.91
CA LYS A 76 1.74 6.92 -7.07
C LYS A 76 0.37 7.04 -7.72
N THR A 77 -0.08 8.26 -7.95
CA THR A 77 -1.35 8.50 -8.63
C THR A 77 -1.18 8.25 -10.13
N PHE A 78 -2.22 7.71 -10.74
CA PHE A 78 -2.30 7.43 -12.18
C PHE A 78 -3.49 8.19 -12.77
N TRP A 79 -3.28 9.01 -13.79
CA TRP A 79 -4.36 9.72 -14.46
C TRP A 79 -4.24 9.53 -15.97
N PRO A 80 -5.30 9.11 -16.69
CA PRO A 80 -5.31 9.23 -18.13
C PRO A 80 -5.05 10.67 -18.58
N PRO A 81 -4.24 10.91 -19.63
CA PRO A 81 -3.75 9.95 -20.62
C PRO A 81 -2.37 9.34 -20.32
N ASP A 82 -1.86 9.42 -19.09
CA ASP A 82 -0.53 8.90 -18.77
C ASP A 82 -0.43 7.39 -19.08
N PRO A 83 0.76 6.89 -19.46
CA PRO A 83 0.97 5.45 -19.65
C PRO A 83 0.68 4.67 -18.37
N VAL A 84 -0.02 3.54 -18.50
CA VAL A 84 -0.22 2.61 -17.39
C VAL A 84 1.15 2.13 -16.88
N PRO A 85 1.45 2.28 -15.58
CA PRO A 85 2.74 1.85 -15.03
C PRO A 85 2.93 0.34 -15.20
N GLN A 86 4.19 -0.11 -15.33
CA GLN A 86 4.52 -1.53 -15.42
C GLN A 86 4.54 -2.20 -14.03
N ASN A 87 5.11 -1.50 -13.05
CA ASN A 87 5.17 -1.97 -11.67
C ASN A 87 3.81 -1.83 -10.99
N PHE A 88 3.56 -2.66 -9.98
CA PHE A 88 2.34 -2.64 -9.19
C PHE A 88 1.96 -1.23 -8.75
N ASN A 89 0.72 -0.84 -9.05
CA ASN A 89 0.15 0.44 -8.69
C ASN A 89 -1.35 0.25 -8.38
N ARG A 90 -1.77 0.55 -7.16
CA ARG A 90 -3.18 0.33 -6.75
C ARG A 90 -4.18 1.15 -7.58
N HIS A 91 -3.83 2.37 -7.99
CA HIS A 91 -4.74 3.26 -8.71
C HIS A 91 -4.96 2.77 -10.14
N ALA A 92 -3.87 2.40 -10.83
CA ALA A 92 -3.94 1.79 -12.16
C ALA A 92 -4.60 0.40 -12.13
N THR A 93 -4.37 -0.39 -11.07
CA THR A 93 -5.05 -1.69 -10.86
C THR A 93 -6.57 -1.52 -10.81
N ALA A 94 -7.07 -0.44 -10.20
CA ALA A 94 -8.50 -0.13 -10.12
C ALA A 94 -9.07 0.53 -11.40
N HIS A 95 -8.36 1.51 -11.97
CA HIS A 95 -8.93 2.37 -13.02
C HIS A 95 -8.57 1.99 -14.46
N ALA A 96 -7.41 1.37 -14.70
CA ALA A 96 -7.02 0.94 -16.04
C ALA A 96 -7.29 -0.55 -16.26
N ALA A 97 -7.16 -1.36 -15.20
CA ALA A 97 -7.35 -2.80 -15.20
C ALA A 97 -6.70 -3.55 -16.40
N ALA A 98 -5.55 -3.07 -16.86
CA ALA A 98 -4.89 -3.56 -18.06
C ALA A 98 -3.96 -4.76 -17.76
N THR A 99 -3.63 -5.52 -18.79
CA THR A 99 -2.62 -6.60 -18.74
C THR A 99 -1.25 -6.12 -18.27
N THR A 100 -0.94 -4.82 -18.46
CA THR A 100 0.24 -4.16 -17.92
C THR A 100 0.29 -4.17 -16.39
N GLN A 101 -0.87 -4.07 -15.72
CA GLN A 101 -0.94 -4.13 -14.26
C GLN A 101 -1.15 -5.55 -13.77
N TYR A 102 -2.00 -6.34 -14.43
CA TYR A 102 -2.34 -7.70 -14.02
C TYR A 102 -1.32 -8.73 -14.53
N THR A 103 -0.17 -8.77 -13.86
CA THR A 103 0.92 -9.70 -14.11
C THR A 103 1.19 -10.56 -12.88
N LEU A 104 1.84 -11.72 -13.07
CA LEU A 104 2.24 -12.57 -11.94
C LEU A 104 3.13 -11.81 -10.94
N VAL A 105 4.06 -10.99 -11.44
CA VAL A 105 4.99 -10.20 -10.61
C VAL A 105 4.24 -9.15 -9.78
N ASN A 106 3.28 -8.46 -10.38
CA ASN A 106 2.49 -7.46 -9.65
C ASN A 106 1.53 -8.10 -8.66
N ALA A 107 1.00 -9.29 -8.96
CA ALA A 107 0.18 -10.05 -8.01
C ALA A 107 0.98 -10.45 -6.76
N VAL A 108 2.19 -10.99 -6.94
CA VAL A 108 3.09 -11.33 -5.81
C VAL A 108 3.47 -10.06 -5.03
N THR A 109 3.84 -8.99 -5.72
CA THR A 109 4.18 -7.70 -5.11
C THR A 109 3.03 -7.16 -4.26
N ALA A 110 1.80 -7.18 -4.79
CA ALA A 110 0.61 -6.71 -4.08
C ALA A 110 0.33 -7.54 -2.82
N VAL A 111 0.43 -8.87 -2.93
CA VAL A 111 0.22 -9.79 -1.80
C VAL A 111 1.30 -9.59 -0.73
N MET A 112 2.57 -9.50 -1.12
CA MET A 112 3.66 -9.26 -0.17
C MET A 112 3.49 -7.93 0.54
N LEU A 113 3.14 -6.87 -0.18
CA LEU A 113 2.92 -5.54 0.39
C LEU A 113 1.76 -5.53 1.40
N VAL A 114 0.61 -6.10 1.06
CA VAL A 114 -0.54 -6.09 1.99
C VAL A 114 -0.24 -6.92 3.23
N VAL A 115 0.42 -8.06 3.09
CA VAL A 115 0.77 -8.93 4.22
C VAL A 115 1.85 -8.29 5.09
N SER A 116 2.89 -7.67 4.52
CA SER A 116 3.93 -7.02 5.30
C SER A 116 3.37 -5.88 6.14
N VAL A 117 2.49 -5.06 5.56
CA VAL A 117 1.87 -3.93 6.28
C VAL A 117 0.91 -4.40 7.36
N LEU A 118 0.07 -5.40 7.07
CA LEU A 118 -0.82 -5.98 8.09
C LEU A 118 -0.03 -6.55 9.27
N ARG A 119 1.03 -7.31 8.96
CA ARG A 119 1.90 -7.90 9.98
C ARG A 119 2.60 -6.84 10.80
N ASP A 120 3.13 -5.78 10.18
CA ASP A 120 3.82 -4.72 10.91
C ASP A 120 2.85 -3.90 11.76
N ILE A 121 1.61 -3.66 11.31
CA ILE A 121 0.59 -3.00 12.14
C ILE A 121 0.25 -3.84 13.37
N ASP A 122 0.11 -5.16 13.21
CA ASP A 122 -0.17 -6.10 14.30
C ASP A 122 1.01 -6.21 15.30
N ASP A 123 2.25 -6.25 14.79
CA ASP A 123 3.48 -6.43 15.59
C ASP A 123 3.93 -5.12 16.27
N MET A 124 3.78 -3.96 15.60
CA MET A 124 4.33 -2.68 16.09
C MET A 124 3.44 -1.96 17.10
N GLY A 125 2.24 -2.48 17.40
CA GLY A 125 1.32 -1.84 18.34
C GLY A 125 1.01 -0.38 17.97
N TYR A 126 0.96 -0.08 16.65
CA TYR A 126 0.57 1.25 16.18
C TYR A 126 -0.69 1.66 16.94
N PRO A 127 -0.72 2.82 17.63
CA PRO A 127 -1.88 3.22 18.41
C PRO A 127 -3.03 3.54 17.45
N ILE A 128 -3.79 2.52 17.07
CA ILE A 128 -5.01 2.69 16.29
C ILE A 128 -6.08 3.11 17.28
N GLN A 129 -6.43 4.39 17.30
CA GLN A 129 -7.68 4.83 17.92
C GLN A 129 -8.82 4.45 16.97
N ILE A 130 -9.21 3.17 17.00
CA ILE A 130 -10.44 2.74 16.33
C ILE A 130 -11.58 3.37 17.14
N HIS A 131 -12.21 4.39 16.58
CA HIS A 131 -13.51 4.84 17.07
C HIS A 131 -14.49 3.68 16.86
N ALA A 132 -14.84 3.03 17.97
CA ALA A 132 -16.00 2.15 18.04
C ALA A 132 -17.29 2.97 17.86
#